data_AF-A0A3M4LKJ6-F1
#
_entry.id   AF-A0A3M4LKJ6-F1
#
_cell.length_a   1.000
_cell.length_b   1.000
_cell.length_c   1.000
_cell.angle_alpha   90.00
_cell.angle_beta   90.00
_cell.angle_gamma   90.00
#
_symmetry.space_group_name_H-M   'P 1'
#
loop_
_entity.id
_entity.type
_entity.pdbx_description
1 polymer ?
#
loop_
_entity_poly.entity_id
_entity_poly.type
_entity_poly.pdbx_seq_one_letter_code
_entity_poly.pdbx_strand_id
1 'polypeptide(L)'
;MLKISIDLKSNTAPKITLIKTGINNASTFSGFCSIHDKRLFSPIEDTPFKPVPLHCFLVTYRGVSRELFSKDYASKTFELMKTLDRGKSLPHQIAIQAAASSLGNDNALTTGDLEYIKSKLDAMLISNDYSGLSYAVFALDFPPPVMGSAIVGPTFDFNGDKAQNISSAASDMPDYIAINSFSSENKGYIVLSWLSEHNTTCSKLIRQFLDKKLNADSLAVFMILLIENFYISPDWWMSLDSDTQSLIKKLYSQGIDTCTDGDSISICRPLFFPSITNIMTCPMI
;
A
#
# COMPACT_ATOMS: atom_id res chain seq x y z
N MET A 1 -11.99 -11.08 -9.50
CA MET A 1 -11.62 -9.67 -9.21
C MET A 1 -10.91 -9.07 -10.40
N LEU A 2 -10.75 -7.74 -10.46
CA LEU A 2 -9.93 -7.07 -11.46
C LEU A 2 -8.60 -6.66 -10.82
N LYS A 3 -7.47 -7.08 -11.39
CA LYS A 3 -6.15 -6.55 -11.03
C LYS A 3 -5.84 -5.38 -11.94
N ILE A 4 -5.52 -4.22 -11.39
CA ILE A 4 -4.98 -3.11 -12.17
C ILE A 4 -3.53 -3.44 -12.56
N SER A 5 -3.18 -3.22 -13.83
CA SER A 5 -1.87 -3.58 -14.37
C SER A 5 -1.48 -2.65 -15.50
N ILE A 6 -0.17 -2.50 -15.72
CA ILE A 6 0.37 -1.76 -16.85
C ILE A 6 0.63 -2.75 -17.99
N ASP A 7 0.07 -2.48 -19.17
CA ASP A 7 0.41 -3.17 -20.42
C ASP A 7 1.56 -2.40 -21.09
N LEU A 8 2.73 -3.02 -21.11
CA LEU A 8 3.95 -2.49 -21.74
C LEU A 8 4.16 -3.20 -23.08
N LYS A 9 3.88 -2.49 -24.18
CA LYS A 9 4.17 -2.95 -25.55
C LYS A 9 5.27 -2.10 -26.16
N SER A 10 6.15 -2.75 -26.93
CA SER A 10 7.23 -2.07 -27.63
C SER A 10 6.68 -0.96 -28.55
N ASN A 11 7.25 0.24 -28.48
CA ASN A 11 6.89 1.42 -29.28
C ASN A 11 5.46 1.98 -29.06
N THR A 12 4.82 1.72 -27.93
CA THR A 12 3.56 2.37 -27.54
C THR A 12 3.63 2.90 -26.12
N ALA A 13 2.93 4.00 -25.82
CA ALA A 13 2.83 4.50 -24.46
C ALA A 13 2.24 3.42 -23.51
N PRO A 14 2.76 3.30 -22.28
CA PRO A 14 2.22 2.40 -21.28
C PRO A 14 0.71 2.60 -21.12
N LYS A 15 -0.05 1.50 -21.10
CA LYS A 15 -1.51 1.57 -20.95
C LYS A 15 -1.95 0.86 -19.68
N ILE A 16 -2.65 1.57 -18.81
CA ILE A 16 -3.29 0.96 -17.64
C ILE A 16 -4.49 0.14 -18.09
N THR A 17 -4.48 -1.14 -17.71
CA THR A 17 -5.50 -2.13 -18.02
C THR A 17 -5.99 -2.81 -16.75
N LEU A 18 -7.22 -3.34 -16.78
CA LEU A 18 -7.78 -4.13 -15.70
C LEU A 18 -7.92 -5.57 -16.20
N ILE A 19 -7.26 -6.50 -15.51
CA ILE A 19 -7.17 -7.90 -15.92
C ILE A 19 -8.00 -8.75 -14.96
N LYS A 20 -8.88 -9.58 -15.50
CA LYS A 20 -9.65 -10.55 -14.68
C LYS A 20 -8.67 -11.52 -14.00
N THR A 21 -8.71 -11.53 -12.68
CA THR A 21 -7.89 -12.39 -11.83
C THR A 21 -8.78 -13.23 -10.93
N GLY A 22 -8.51 -14.54 -10.87
CA GLY A 22 -9.19 -15.47 -9.97
C GLY A 22 -8.80 -15.21 -8.52
N ILE A 23 -9.72 -15.47 -7.59
CA ILE A 23 -9.51 -15.19 -6.16
C ILE A 23 -8.29 -15.91 -5.59
N ASN A 24 -8.03 -17.15 -6.03
CA ASN A 24 -6.89 -17.96 -5.60
C ASN A 24 -5.54 -17.47 -6.16
N ASN A 25 -5.55 -16.57 -7.14
CA ASN A 25 -4.34 -15.97 -7.71
C ASN A 25 -4.15 -14.52 -7.22
N ALA A 26 -5.13 -13.98 -6.49
CA ALA A 26 -5.07 -12.62 -6.00
C ALA A 26 -4.39 -12.59 -4.63
N SER A 27 -3.35 -11.76 -4.51
CA SER A 27 -2.66 -11.50 -3.24
C SER A 27 -2.00 -12.73 -2.59
N THR A 28 -1.74 -13.80 -3.33
CA THR A 28 -0.99 -14.97 -2.83
C THR A 28 0.51 -14.68 -2.84
N PHE A 29 1.20 -15.09 -1.78
CA PHE A 29 2.65 -15.07 -1.68
C PHE A 29 3.13 -16.22 -0.80
N SER A 30 4.33 -16.73 -1.03
CA SER A 30 4.87 -17.91 -0.35
C SER A 30 5.72 -17.56 0.89
N GLY A 31 5.42 -16.45 1.57
CA GLY A 31 6.19 -16.00 2.72
C GLY A 31 5.93 -16.78 4.01
N PHE A 32 4.83 -17.55 4.07
CA PHE A 32 4.49 -18.43 5.18
C PHE A 32 4.15 -19.83 4.66
N CYS A 33 4.50 -20.89 5.41
CA CYS A 33 3.98 -22.21 5.09
C CYS A 33 2.51 -22.30 5.50
N SER A 34 1.73 -23.16 4.84
CA SER A 34 0.29 -23.27 5.06
C SER A 34 -0.10 -23.49 6.53
N ILE A 35 0.68 -24.29 7.26
CA ILE A 35 0.44 -24.60 8.67
C ILE A 35 0.65 -23.37 9.55
N HIS A 36 1.77 -22.66 9.38
CA HIS A 36 2.09 -21.50 10.21
C HIS A 36 1.26 -20.27 9.85
N ASP A 37 0.96 -20.07 8.56
CA ASP A 37 0.05 -19.03 8.09
C ASP A 37 -1.32 -19.20 8.75
N LYS A 38 -1.89 -20.41 8.64
CA LYS A 38 -3.20 -20.73 9.23
C LYS A 38 -3.20 -20.54 10.75
N ARG A 39 -2.16 -21.02 11.43
CA ARG A 39 -2.07 -20.92 12.90
C ARG A 39 -1.99 -19.46 13.34
N LEU A 40 -1.14 -18.66 12.70
CA LEU A 40 -0.85 -17.29 13.10
C LEU A 40 -2.02 -16.34 12.82
N PHE A 41 -2.64 -16.47 11.64
CA PHE A 41 -3.69 -15.55 11.19
C PHE A 41 -5.12 -16.02 11.49
N SER A 42 -5.30 -17.18 12.13
CA SER A 42 -6.64 -17.65 12.56
C SER A 42 -7.48 -16.61 13.31
N PRO A 43 -6.92 -15.72 14.19
CA PRO A 43 -7.73 -14.71 14.85
C PRO A 43 -8.39 -13.71 13.89
N ILE A 44 -7.81 -13.46 12.71
CA ILE A 44 -8.36 -12.52 11.71
C ILE A 44 -8.98 -13.21 10.50
N GLU A 45 -8.78 -14.52 10.31
CA GLU A 45 -9.35 -15.29 9.19
C GLU A 45 -10.55 -16.15 9.59
N ASP A 46 -10.50 -16.76 10.77
CA ASP A 46 -11.54 -17.68 11.26
C ASP A 46 -12.56 -16.99 12.17
N THR A 47 -12.29 -15.74 12.54
CA THR A 47 -13.20 -14.94 13.35
C THR A 47 -13.39 -13.54 12.79
N PRO A 48 -14.51 -12.88 13.10
CA PRO A 48 -14.75 -11.53 12.63
C PRO A 48 -13.67 -10.55 13.08
N PHE A 49 -13.24 -9.68 12.17
CA PHE A 49 -12.31 -8.62 12.51
C PHE A 49 -12.90 -7.70 13.59
N LYS A 50 -12.12 -7.51 14.65
CA LYS A 50 -12.42 -6.56 15.73
C LYS A 50 -11.32 -5.50 15.74
N PRO A 51 -11.67 -4.22 15.94
CA PRO A 51 -10.68 -3.16 16.03
C PRO A 51 -10.01 -3.24 17.42
N VAL A 52 -9.13 -4.23 17.61
CA VAL A 52 -8.38 -4.48 18.84
C VAL A 52 -6.89 -4.64 18.51
N PRO A 53 -5.97 -4.41 19.47
CA PRO A 53 -4.53 -4.39 19.20
C PRO A 53 -4.03 -5.64 18.45
N LEU A 54 -4.42 -6.84 18.88
CA LEU A 54 -4.01 -8.10 18.25
C LEU A 54 -4.43 -8.17 16.77
N HIS A 55 -5.67 -7.82 16.44
CA HIS A 55 -6.16 -7.95 15.07
C HIS A 55 -5.53 -6.91 14.14
N CYS A 56 -5.37 -5.67 14.62
CA CYS A 56 -4.67 -4.63 13.87
C CYS A 56 -3.21 -5.04 13.65
N PHE A 57 -2.54 -5.55 14.69
CA PHE A 57 -1.20 -6.10 14.60
C PHE A 57 -1.08 -7.21 13.56
N LEU A 58 -1.96 -8.22 13.59
CA LEU A 58 -1.88 -9.36 12.65
C LEU A 58 -2.07 -8.92 11.19
N VAL A 59 -2.97 -7.98 10.93
CA VAL A 59 -3.17 -7.41 9.59
C VAL A 59 -1.91 -6.66 9.13
N THR A 60 -1.33 -5.81 9.98
CA THR A 60 -0.07 -5.10 9.71
C THR A 60 1.08 -6.06 9.48
N TYR A 61 1.25 -7.05 10.37
CA TYR A 61 2.32 -8.04 10.32
C TYR A 61 2.29 -8.84 9.00
N ARG A 62 1.09 -9.26 8.56
CA ARG A 62 0.93 -9.95 7.28
C ARG A 62 1.28 -9.05 6.10
N GLY A 63 0.82 -7.81 6.11
CA GLY A 63 1.08 -6.82 5.07
C GLY A 63 2.59 -6.53 4.91
N VAL A 64 3.28 -6.23 6.02
CA VAL A 64 4.73 -5.96 6.03
C VAL A 64 5.52 -7.18 5.59
N SER A 65 5.16 -8.38 6.05
CA SER A 65 5.83 -9.62 5.65
C SER A 65 5.71 -9.88 4.14
N ARG A 66 4.54 -9.57 3.55
CA ARG A 66 4.32 -9.68 2.11
C ARG A 66 5.12 -8.65 1.33
N GLU A 67 5.20 -7.41 1.83
CA GLU A 67 5.95 -6.35 1.18
C GLU A 67 7.44 -6.68 1.14
N LEU A 68 8.02 -7.13 2.26
CA LEU A 68 9.40 -7.60 2.32
C LEU A 68 9.67 -8.73 1.32
N PHE A 69 8.78 -9.73 1.26
CA PHE A 69 8.90 -10.81 0.28
C PHE A 69 8.88 -10.28 -1.17
N SER A 70 8.06 -9.28 -1.44
CA SER A 70 7.95 -8.65 -2.77
C SER A 70 9.21 -7.85 -3.13
N LYS A 71 9.83 -7.16 -2.15
CA LYS A 71 11.10 -6.41 -2.34
C LYS A 71 12.30 -7.34 -2.58
N ASP A 72 12.35 -8.51 -1.92
CA ASP A 72 13.35 -9.53 -2.24
C ASP A 72 13.23 -10.01 -3.70
N TYR A 73 12.01 -10.22 -4.18
CA TYR A 73 11.79 -10.59 -5.57
C TYR A 73 12.15 -9.46 -6.55
N ALA A 74 11.83 -8.20 -6.21
CA ALA A 74 12.20 -7.04 -7.01
C ALA A 74 13.73 -6.89 -7.15
N SER A 75 14.50 -7.18 -6.10
CA SER A 75 15.97 -7.13 -6.13
C SER A 75 16.57 -7.98 -7.26
N LYS A 76 16.03 -9.19 -7.47
CA LYS A 76 16.44 -10.11 -8.55
C LYS A 76 16.15 -9.54 -9.93
N THR A 77 15.08 -8.75 -10.06
CA THR A 77 14.72 -8.07 -11.31
C THR A 77 15.70 -6.95 -11.64
N PHE A 78 16.15 -6.18 -10.64
CA PHE A 78 17.14 -5.13 -10.84
C PHE A 78 18.52 -5.70 -11.22
N GLU A 79 18.92 -6.83 -10.63
CA GLU A 79 20.14 -7.54 -11.07
C GLU A 79 20.02 -8.05 -12.51
N LEU A 80 18.85 -8.57 -12.92
CA LEU A 80 18.60 -8.95 -14.30
C LEU A 80 18.68 -7.73 -15.24
N MET A 81 18.14 -6.58 -14.82
CA MET A 81 18.16 -5.34 -15.60
C MET A 81 19.59 -4.92 -15.98
N LYS A 82 20.57 -5.12 -15.09
CA LYS A 82 21.99 -4.87 -15.38
C LYS A 82 22.54 -5.72 -16.52
N THR A 83 21.88 -6.82 -16.89
CA THR A 83 22.32 -7.67 -18.02
C THR A 83 21.73 -7.26 -19.37
N LEU A 84 20.75 -6.35 -19.37
CA LEU A 84 20.03 -5.90 -20.57
C LEU A 84 20.84 -4.93 -21.44
N ASP A 85 22.00 -4.49 -20.96
CA ASP A 85 22.92 -3.60 -21.66
C ASP A 85 23.79 -4.32 -22.72
N ARG A 86 23.92 -5.65 -22.62
CA ARG A 86 24.76 -6.49 -23.48
C ARG A 86 24.42 -6.29 -24.95
N GLY A 87 25.45 -6.00 -25.75
CA GLY A 87 25.31 -5.78 -27.20
C GLY A 87 24.75 -4.41 -27.61
N LYS A 88 24.48 -3.49 -26.67
CA LYS A 88 24.05 -2.12 -26.96
C LYS A 88 25.24 -1.16 -27.06
N SER A 89 25.02 0.04 -27.61
CA SER A 89 26.05 1.08 -27.65
C SER A 89 26.41 1.60 -26.26
N LEU A 90 27.62 2.12 -26.08
CA LEU A 90 28.11 2.62 -24.79
C LEU A 90 27.14 3.61 -24.10
N PRO A 91 26.53 4.61 -24.80
CA PRO A 91 25.54 5.49 -24.16
C PRO A 91 24.33 4.75 -23.58
N HIS A 92 23.83 3.73 -24.27
CA HIS A 92 22.72 2.92 -23.76
C HIS A 92 23.13 2.05 -22.59
N GLN A 93 24.36 1.51 -22.60
CA GLN A 93 24.86 0.73 -21.47
C GLN A 93 24.93 1.59 -20.21
N ILE A 94 25.51 2.79 -20.31
CA ILE A 94 25.59 3.75 -19.20
C ILE A 94 24.18 4.07 -18.66
N ALA A 95 23.22 4.36 -19.55
CA ALA A 95 21.85 4.67 -19.14
C ALA A 95 21.16 3.50 -18.40
N ILE A 96 21.32 2.27 -18.91
CA ILE A 96 20.74 1.07 -18.28
C ILE A 96 21.38 0.80 -16.93
N GLN A 97 22.71 0.87 -16.83
CA GLN A 97 23.42 0.64 -15.56
C GLN A 97 23.09 1.71 -14.51
N ALA A 98 22.99 2.98 -14.91
CA ALA A 98 22.59 4.07 -14.01
C ALA A 98 21.17 3.86 -13.47
N ALA A 99 20.21 3.53 -14.34
CA ALA A 99 18.83 3.25 -13.92
C ALA A 99 18.75 2.02 -13.00
N ALA A 100 19.41 0.91 -13.36
CA ALA A 100 19.43 -0.30 -12.55
C ALA A 100 20.09 -0.08 -11.18
N SER A 101 21.16 0.73 -11.12
CA SER A 101 21.84 1.06 -9.87
C SER A 101 20.98 1.97 -8.97
N SER A 102 20.31 2.97 -9.54
CA SER A 102 19.39 3.84 -8.78
C SER A 102 18.24 3.03 -8.17
N LEU A 103 17.52 2.27 -9.00
CA LEU A 103 16.40 1.45 -8.54
C LEU A 103 16.83 0.39 -7.52
N GLY A 104 17.99 -0.23 -7.76
CA GLY A 104 18.58 -1.21 -6.83
C GLY A 104 18.92 -0.58 -5.47
N ASN A 105 19.49 0.62 -5.46
CA ASN A 105 19.81 1.35 -4.23
C ASN A 105 18.55 1.75 -3.45
N ASP A 106 17.54 2.31 -4.13
CA ASP A 106 16.28 2.72 -3.49
C ASP A 106 15.53 1.52 -2.91
N ASN A 107 15.54 0.38 -3.63
CA ASN A 107 15.00 -0.88 -3.13
C ASN A 107 15.78 -1.40 -1.92
N ALA A 108 17.12 -1.28 -1.90
CA ALA A 108 17.94 -1.72 -0.78
C ALA A 108 17.68 -0.88 0.48
N LEU A 109 17.59 0.46 0.35
CA LEU A 109 17.20 1.35 1.45
C LEU A 109 15.84 0.95 2.02
N THR A 110 14.82 0.84 1.15
CA THR A 110 13.47 0.43 1.56
C THR A 110 13.48 -0.95 2.21
N THR A 111 14.28 -1.89 1.71
CA THR A 111 14.37 -3.24 2.29
C THR A 111 14.94 -3.18 3.71
N GLY A 112 16.00 -2.41 3.95
CA GLY A 112 16.59 -2.24 5.28
C GLY A 112 15.60 -1.64 6.27
N ASP A 113 14.85 -0.61 5.86
CA ASP A 113 13.81 0.01 6.70
C ASP A 113 12.70 -0.99 7.05
N LEU A 114 12.23 -1.77 6.05
CA LEU A 114 11.21 -2.79 6.28
C LEU A 114 11.71 -3.95 7.14
N GLU A 115 12.98 -4.34 7.05
CA GLU A 115 13.60 -5.34 7.92
C GLU A 115 13.64 -4.86 9.37
N TYR A 116 13.99 -3.58 9.59
CA TYR A 116 13.93 -2.96 10.90
C TYR A 116 12.50 -2.95 11.45
N ILE A 117 11.53 -2.49 10.67
CA ILE A 117 10.11 -2.48 11.06
C ILE A 117 9.63 -3.90 11.40
N LYS A 118 9.94 -4.87 10.54
CA LYS A 118 9.59 -6.27 10.75
C LYS A 118 10.22 -6.83 12.03
N SER A 119 11.45 -6.46 12.35
CA SER A 119 12.09 -6.89 13.60
C SER A 119 11.35 -6.40 14.85
N LYS A 120 10.78 -5.17 14.81
CA LYS A 120 9.94 -4.64 15.89
C LYS A 120 8.63 -5.40 15.99
N LEU A 121 8.00 -5.70 14.86
CA LEU A 121 6.78 -6.48 14.84
C LEU A 121 7.02 -7.94 15.29
N ASP A 122 8.18 -8.52 14.98
CA ASP A 122 8.59 -9.83 15.49
C ASP A 122 8.76 -9.84 17.00
N ALA A 123 9.37 -8.79 17.56
CA ALA A 123 9.48 -8.64 19.00
C ALA A 123 8.10 -8.57 19.66
N MET A 124 7.15 -7.83 19.09
CA MET A 124 5.75 -7.77 19.55
C MET A 124 5.06 -9.13 19.46
N LEU A 125 5.28 -9.87 18.36
CA LEU A 125 4.71 -11.20 18.19
C LEU A 125 5.19 -12.18 19.26
N ILE A 126 6.50 -12.14 19.58
CA ILE A 126 7.11 -13.04 20.57
C ILE A 126 6.66 -12.68 21.99
N SER A 127 6.61 -11.39 22.31
CA SER A 127 6.20 -10.93 23.65
C SER A 127 4.68 -10.97 23.88
N ASN A 128 3.88 -11.07 22.82
CA ASN A 128 2.44 -10.81 22.83
C ASN A 128 2.07 -9.41 23.34
N ASP A 129 2.97 -8.45 23.18
CA ASP A 129 2.75 -7.05 23.52
C ASP A 129 2.69 -6.19 22.25
N TYR A 130 1.49 -5.69 21.97
CA TYR A 130 1.19 -4.91 20.76
C TYR A 130 1.14 -3.40 21.02
N SER A 131 1.56 -2.94 22.20
CA SER A 131 1.43 -1.53 22.60
C SER A 131 2.28 -0.56 21.77
N GLY A 132 3.33 -1.06 21.10
CA GLY A 132 4.19 -0.25 20.23
C GLY A 132 3.63 -0.01 18.83
N LEU A 133 2.41 -0.50 18.54
CA LEU A 133 1.71 -0.26 17.29
C LEU A 133 0.56 0.74 17.49
N SER A 134 0.64 1.86 16.77
CA SER A 134 -0.45 2.82 16.64
C SER A 134 -1.29 2.49 15.40
N TYR A 135 -2.59 2.81 15.44
CA TYR A 135 -3.47 2.55 14.31
C TYR A 135 -4.73 3.42 14.30
N ALA A 136 -5.32 3.55 13.11
CA ALA A 136 -6.65 4.08 12.84
C ALA A 136 -7.45 3.06 12.02
N VAL A 137 -8.61 2.66 12.52
CA VAL A 137 -9.53 1.73 11.85
C VAL A 137 -10.75 2.50 11.36
N PHE A 138 -10.98 2.44 10.06
CA PHE A 138 -12.18 2.97 9.41
C PHE A 138 -13.09 1.79 9.05
N ALA A 139 -14.21 1.67 9.77
CA ALA A 139 -15.21 0.65 9.49
C ALA A 139 -16.21 1.17 8.45
N LEU A 140 -16.45 0.39 7.40
CA LEU A 140 -17.35 0.73 6.31
C LEU A 140 -18.62 -0.12 6.37
N ASP A 141 -19.75 0.43 5.90
CA ASP A 141 -21.04 -0.26 5.85
C ASP A 141 -21.04 -1.49 4.91
N PHE A 142 -20.22 -1.49 3.86
CA PHE A 142 -20.04 -2.59 2.91
C PHE A 142 -18.56 -2.88 2.61
N PRO A 143 -18.22 -4.04 2.02
CA PRO A 143 -16.86 -4.34 1.59
C PRO A 143 -16.29 -3.26 0.66
N PRO A 144 -15.06 -2.77 0.87
CA PRO A 144 -14.47 -1.75 0.01
C PRO A 144 -14.29 -2.32 -1.41
N PRO A 145 -14.62 -1.55 -2.46
CA PRO A 145 -14.46 -2.02 -3.83
C PRO A 145 -13.00 -2.06 -4.28
N VAL A 146 -12.09 -1.40 -3.56
CA VAL A 146 -10.63 -1.51 -3.74
C VAL A 146 -10.03 -2.15 -2.49
N MET A 147 -9.44 -3.33 -2.67
CA MET A 147 -8.78 -4.09 -1.62
C MET A 147 -7.32 -4.27 -1.95
N GLY A 148 -6.47 -4.07 -0.97
CA GLY A 148 -5.03 -4.04 -1.14
C GLY A 148 -4.34 -3.88 0.19
N SER A 149 -3.03 -4.08 0.17
CA SER A 149 -2.22 -3.76 1.34
C SER A 149 -0.86 -3.26 0.88
N ALA A 150 -0.29 -2.33 1.63
CA ALA A 150 1.02 -1.77 1.37
C ALA A 150 1.60 -1.24 2.68
N ILE A 151 2.90 -1.00 2.69
CA ILE A 151 3.56 -0.16 3.68
C ILE A 151 4.42 0.84 2.93
N VAL A 152 4.22 2.12 3.22
CA VAL A 152 4.80 3.21 2.45
C VAL A 152 5.30 4.32 3.37
N GLY A 153 6.33 5.05 2.94
CA GLY A 153 6.67 6.34 3.51
C GLY A 153 5.85 7.42 2.80
N PRO A 154 4.73 7.91 3.35
CA PRO A 154 3.85 8.84 2.63
C PRO A 154 4.59 10.14 2.33
N THR A 155 4.65 10.54 1.06
CA THR A 155 5.35 11.76 0.62
C THR A 155 4.44 12.99 0.58
N PHE A 156 3.12 12.78 0.62
CA PHE A 156 2.10 13.82 0.57
C PHE A 156 1.00 13.57 1.62
N ASP A 157 0.33 14.64 2.04
CA ASP A 157 -0.82 14.60 2.95
C ASP A 157 -2.16 14.74 2.21
N PHE A 158 -3.30 14.82 2.89
CA PHE A 158 -4.62 14.86 2.21
C PHE A 158 -4.93 16.18 1.48
N ASN A 159 -4.09 17.22 1.60
CA ASN A 159 -4.10 18.38 0.69
C ASN A 159 -3.23 18.15 -0.54
N GLY A 160 -2.41 17.11 -0.53
CA GLY A 160 -1.35 16.94 -1.49
C GLY A 160 -0.10 17.76 -1.19
N ASP A 161 -0.07 18.43 -0.05
CA ASP A 161 1.12 19.07 0.48
C ASP A 161 2.15 18.00 0.89
N LYS A 162 3.44 18.36 0.88
CA LYS A 162 4.51 17.44 1.30
C LYS A 162 4.29 16.97 2.76
N ALA A 163 4.17 15.66 2.96
CA ALA A 163 3.98 15.07 4.29
C ALA A 163 5.29 14.99 5.08
N GLN A 164 6.38 14.59 4.42
CA GLN A 164 7.72 14.46 5.00
C GLN A 164 8.80 14.53 3.92
N ASN A 165 10.06 14.64 4.34
CA ASN A 165 11.22 14.50 3.45
C ASN A 165 11.65 13.03 3.42
N ILE A 166 11.93 12.50 2.23
CA ILE A 166 12.57 11.18 2.08
C ILE A 166 14.04 11.40 1.77
N SER A 167 14.90 10.75 2.54
CA SER A 167 16.35 10.84 2.43
C SER A 167 16.90 9.63 1.70
N SER A 168 18.03 9.81 1.00
CA SER A 168 18.80 8.70 0.43
C SER A 168 19.88 8.19 1.40
N ALA A 169 19.96 8.74 2.61
CA ALA A 169 20.88 8.30 3.64
C ALA A 169 20.28 7.12 4.43
N ALA A 170 20.99 6.00 4.46
CA ALA A 170 20.54 4.79 5.17
C ALA A 170 20.34 4.96 6.69
N SER A 171 20.86 6.04 7.28
CA SER A 171 20.67 6.37 8.70
C SER A 171 19.42 7.20 8.98
N ASP A 172 18.71 7.63 7.94
CA ASP A 172 17.60 8.59 8.01
C ASP A 172 16.32 7.95 7.44
N MET A 173 15.76 7.05 8.24
CA MET A 173 14.55 6.30 7.90
C MET A 173 13.32 7.23 7.99
N PRO A 174 12.46 7.31 6.95
CA PRO A 174 11.24 8.09 7.01
C PRO A 174 10.17 7.45 7.91
N ASP A 175 9.11 8.19 8.19
CA ASP A 175 7.93 7.64 8.84
C ASP A 175 7.19 6.71 7.87
N TYR A 176 6.93 5.47 8.29
CA TYR A 176 6.17 4.49 7.52
C TYR A 176 4.75 4.29 8.05
N ILE A 177 3.80 4.12 7.12
CA ILE A 177 2.42 3.75 7.40
C ILE A 177 2.03 2.50 6.59
N ALA A 178 1.53 1.49 7.29
CA ALA A 178 0.91 0.32 6.68
C ALA A 178 -0.58 0.59 6.44
N ILE A 179 -1.01 0.32 5.21
CA ILE A 179 -2.36 0.55 4.70
C ILE A 179 -2.94 -0.82 4.36
N ASN A 180 -4.09 -1.18 4.94
CA ASN A 180 -4.74 -2.46 4.67
C ASN A 180 -6.24 -2.26 4.44
N SER A 181 -6.73 -2.63 3.26
CA SER A 181 -8.15 -2.58 2.89
C SER A 181 -8.67 -3.99 2.61
N PHE A 182 -9.67 -4.41 3.38
CA PHE A 182 -10.21 -5.77 3.36
C PHE A 182 -11.68 -5.79 3.83
N SER A 183 -12.30 -6.96 3.75
CA SER A 183 -13.65 -7.19 4.26
C SER A 183 -13.68 -8.26 5.35
N SER A 184 -14.66 -8.15 6.25
CA SER A 184 -14.98 -9.15 7.26
C SER A 184 -16.47 -9.07 7.57
N GLU A 185 -17.16 -10.22 7.60
CA GLU A 185 -18.62 -10.32 7.86
C GLU A 185 -19.48 -9.31 7.06
N ASN A 186 -19.27 -9.22 5.74
CA ASN A 186 -19.97 -8.29 4.85
C ASN A 186 -19.79 -6.80 5.19
N LYS A 187 -18.84 -6.45 6.07
CA LYS A 187 -18.40 -5.08 6.31
C LYS A 187 -17.04 -4.84 5.68
N GLY A 188 -16.72 -3.57 5.49
CA GLY A 188 -15.42 -3.13 5.02
C GLY A 188 -14.55 -2.58 6.14
N TYR A 189 -13.24 -2.74 6.01
CA TYR A 189 -12.28 -2.16 6.93
C TYR A 189 -11.10 -1.59 6.16
N ILE A 190 -10.73 -0.36 6.49
CA ILE A 190 -9.45 0.23 6.11
C ILE A 190 -8.68 0.45 7.42
N VAL A 191 -7.51 -0.18 7.54
CA VAL A 191 -6.64 -0.08 8.71
C VAL A 191 -5.36 0.63 8.30
N LEU A 192 -5.14 1.81 8.87
CA LEU A 192 -3.88 2.54 8.80
C LEU A 192 -3.12 2.30 10.09
N SER A 193 -1.86 1.86 10.03
CA SER A 193 -1.10 1.47 11.22
C SER A 193 0.37 1.79 11.08
N TRP A 194 1.03 2.11 12.17
CA TRP A 194 2.43 2.52 12.19
C TRP A 194 3.08 2.19 13.54
N LEU A 195 4.39 1.96 13.55
CA LEU A 195 5.14 1.87 14.80
C LEU A 195 5.11 3.23 15.51
N SER A 196 5.09 3.25 16.85
CA SER A 196 5.01 4.50 17.60
C SER A 196 6.15 5.50 17.30
N GLU A 197 7.29 5.04 16.79
CA GLU A 197 8.39 5.91 16.35
C GLU A 197 8.07 6.68 15.05
N HIS A 198 7.13 6.19 14.22
CA HIS A 198 6.67 6.84 12.98
C HIS A 198 5.49 7.81 13.19
N ASN A 199 5.27 8.23 14.44
CA ASN A 199 4.05 8.92 14.83
C ASN A 199 3.94 10.35 14.31
N THR A 200 5.06 11.01 14.01
CA THR A 200 5.08 12.43 13.61
C THR A 200 4.24 12.67 12.36
N THR A 201 4.52 11.94 11.29
CA THR A 201 3.81 12.06 10.01
C THR A 201 2.46 11.36 10.08
N CYS A 202 2.40 10.14 10.61
CA CYS A 202 1.19 9.33 10.59
C CYS A 202 0.06 9.95 11.42
N SER A 203 0.33 10.44 12.63
CA SER A 203 -0.70 11.08 13.47
C SER A 203 -1.18 12.41 12.85
N LYS A 204 -0.30 13.16 12.17
CA LYS A 204 -0.68 14.36 11.43
C LYS A 204 -1.67 14.02 10.31
N LEU A 205 -1.44 12.95 9.55
CA LEU A 205 -2.36 12.48 8.50
C LEU A 205 -3.74 12.11 9.08
N ILE A 206 -3.77 11.36 10.19
CA ILE A 206 -5.04 10.97 10.82
C ILE A 206 -5.78 12.18 11.40
N ARG A 207 -5.09 13.10 12.09
CA ARG A 207 -5.70 14.36 12.57
C ARG A 207 -6.30 15.16 11.42
N GLN A 208 -5.53 15.33 10.34
CA GLN A 208 -5.98 16.07 9.16
C GLN A 208 -7.25 15.45 8.56
N PHE A 209 -7.33 14.11 8.50
CA PHE A 209 -8.53 13.41 8.04
C PHE A 209 -9.75 13.73 8.91
N LEU A 210 -9.58 13.66 10.24
CA LEU A 210 -10.64 13.89 11.23
C LEU A 210 -11.10 15.35 11.24
N ASP A 211 -10.17 16.29 11.34
CA ASP A 211 -10.45 17.73 11.44
C ASP A 211 -11.20 18.25 10.22
N LYS A 212 -10.83 17.76 9.04
CA LYS A 212 -11.48 18.11 7.77
C LYS A 212 -12.74 17.32 7.47
N LYS A 213 -13.07 16.31 8.29
CA LYS A 213 -14.20 15.42 8.10
C LYS A 213 -14.19 14.77 6.71
N LEU A 214 -13.01 14.30 6.30
CA LEU A 214 -12.85 13.57 5.05
C LEU A 214 -13.67 12.27 5.08
N ASN A 215 -13.94 11.73 3.89
CA ASN A 215 -14.83 10.57 3.73
C ASN A 215 -14.08 9.36 3.13
N ALA A 216 -14.82 8.29 2.85
CA ALA A 216 -14.27 7.06 2.31
C ALA A 216 -13.65 7.24 0.92
N ASP A 217 -14.14 8.18 0.10
CA ASP A 217 -13.55 8.48 -1.20
C ASP A 217 -12.14 9.09 -1.04
N SER A 218 -11.92 9.93 -0.02
CA SER A 218 -10.58 10.44 0.29
C SER A 218 -9.60 9.32 0.65
N LEU A 219 -10.04 8.31 1.42
CA LEU A 219 -9.23 7.11 1.70
C LEU A 219 -9.00 6.29 0.42
N ALA A 220 -10.00 6.16 -0.44
CA ALA A 220 -9.88 5.43 -1.69
C ALA A 220 -8.82 6.05 -2.61
N VAL A 221 -8.83 7.37 -2.76
CA VAL A 221 -7.82 8.10 -3.54
C VAL A 221 -6.43 7.92 -2.94
N PHE A 222 -6.31 8.09 -1.62
CA PHE A 222 -5.06 7.87 -0.90
C PHE A 222 -4.50 6.45 -1.11
N MET A 223 -5.36 5.44 -1.06
CA MET A 223 -4.99 4.05 -1.34
C MET A 223 -4.60 3.82 -2.81
N ILE A 224 -5.35 4.36 -3.77
CA ILE A 224 -5.04 4.19 -5.21
C ILE A 224 -3.69 4.81 -5.57
N LEU A 225 -3.33 5.92 -4.93
CA LEU A 225 -2.06 6.61 -5.16
C LEU A 225 -0.86 5.88 -4.52
N LEU A 226 -1.06 5.19 -3.39
CA LEU A 226 0.03 4.62 -2.59
C LEU A 226 0.17 3.10 -2.68
N ILE A 227 -0.90 2.38 -3.03
CA ILE A 227 -0.85 0.91 -3.13
C ILE A 227 -0.54 0.53 -4.58
N GLU A 228 0.62 -0.08 -4.80
CA GLU A 228 1.01 -0.55 -6.14
C GLU A 228 0.14 -1.73 -6.62
N ASN A 229 -0.18 -2.64 -5.70
CA ASN A 229 -0.87 -3.90 -5.99
C ASN A 229 -2.21 -3.97 -5.22
N PHE A 230 -3.28 -3.52 -5.87
CA PHE A 230 -4.64 -3.67 -5.38
C PHE A 230 -5.55 -4.37 -6.39
N TYR A 231 -6.67 -4.84 -5.87
CA TYR A 231 -7.72 -5.52 -6.59
C TYR A 231 -9.01 -4.73 -6.50
N ILE A 232 -9.71 -4.66 -7.61
CA ILE A 232 -10.94 -3.89 -7.77
C ILE A 232 -12.12 -4.87 -7.95
N SER A 233 -13.24 -4.56 -7.30
CA SER A 233 -14.53 -5.20 -7.53
C SER A 233 -14.98 -4.97 -8.98
N PRO A 234 -15.23 -6.03 -9.77
CA PRO A 234 -15.72 -5.88 -11.13
C PRO A 234 -17.04 -5.10 -11.19
N ASP A 235 -17.96 -5.36 -10.28
CA ASP A 235 -19.29 -4.75 -10.27
C ASP A 235 -19.21 -3.25 -9.98
N TRP A 236 -18.38 -2.86 -9.02
CA TRP A 236 -18.12 -1.44 -8.76
C TRP A 236 -17.47 -0.78 -9.98
N TRP A 237 -16.42 -1.36 -10.54
CA TRP A 237 -15.76 -0.80 -11.72
C TRP A 237 -16.70 -0.58 -12.90
N MET A 238 -17.55 -1.57 -13.20
CA MET A 238 -18.53 -1.51 -14.29
C MET A 238 -19.67 -0.53 -14.00
N SER A 239 -19.95 -0.22 -12.73
CA SER A 239 -20.95 0.78 -12.35
C SER A 239 -20.48 2.23 -12.55
N LEU A 240 -19.16 2.46 -12.61
CA LEU A 240 -18.58 3.80 -12.80
C LEU A 240 -18.69 4.24 -14.26
N ASP A 241 -18.95 5.53 -14.46
CA ASP A 241 -18.88 6.16 -15.78
C ASP A 241 -17.44 6.22 -16.32
N SER A 242 -17.31 6.50 -17.62
CA SER A 242 -16.02 6.51 -18.33
C SER A 242 -15.01 7.52 -17.79
N ASP A 243 -15.48 8.67 -17.28
CA ASP A 243 -14.60 9.71 -16.78
C ASP A 243 -14.06 9.33 -15.40
N THR A 244 -14.90 8.76 -14.55
CA THR A 244 -14.50 8.26 -13.22
C THR A 244 -13.53 7.09 -13.35
N GLN A 245 -13.75 6.17 -14.30
CA GLN A 245 -12.78 5.13 -14.63
C GLN A 245 -11.45 5.72 -15.14
N SER A 246 -11.50 6.78 -15.94
CA SER A 246 -10.30 7.45 -16.44
C SER A 246 -9.54 8.19 -15.33
N LEU A 247 -10.26 8.79 -14.38
CA LEU A 247 -9.69 9.39 -13.17
C LEU A 247 -8.92 8.34 -12.35
N ILE A 248 -9.52 7.19 -12.06
CA ILE A 248 -8.85 6.13 -11.28
C ILE A 248 -7.57 5.65 -11.98
N LYS A 249 -7.60 5.49 -13.30
CA LYS A 249 -6.39 5.16 -14.07
C LYS A 249 -5.35 6.28 -13.97
N LYS A 250 -5.75 7.54 -14.07
CA LYS A 250 -4.85 8.69 -13.92
C LYS A 250 -4.20 8.71 -12.53
N LEU A 251 -4.98 8.51 -11.47
CA LEU A 251 -4.47 8.42 -10.10
C LEU A 251 -3.45 7.28 -9.99
N TYR A 252 -3.78 6.09 -10.49
CA TYR A 252 -2.83 4.97 -10.48
C TYR A 252 -1.54 5.28 -11.26
N SER A 253 -1.62 5.91 -12.45
CA SER A 253 -0.41 6.29 -13.19
C SER A 253 0.46 7.30 -12.45
N GLN A 254 -0.11 8.16 -11.61
CA GLN A 254 0.68 9.11 -10.82
C GLN A 254 1.48 8.42 -9.71
N GLY A 255 1.05 7.25 -9.23
CA GLY A 255 1.87 6.44 -8.33
C GLY A 255 3.07 5.79 -9.03
N ILE A 256 3.12 5.80 -10.37
CA ILE A 256 4.09 5.03 -11.18
C ILE A 256 5.01 5.93 -12.01
N ASP A 257 4.45 6.89 -12.76
CA ASP A 257 5.14 7.59 -13.86
C ASP A 257 5.46 9.06 -13.57
N THR A 258 4.81 9.70 -12.58
CA THR A 258 4.93 11.14 -12.31
C THR A 258 5.04 11.44 -10.83
N CYS A 259 5.61 12.59 -10.43
CA CYS A 259 5.48 13.06 -9.06
C CYS A 259 3.97 13.19 -8.72
N THR A 260 3.53 12.70 -7.56
CA THR A 260 2.15 12.87 -7.13
C THR A 260 1.87 14.37 -6.98
N ASP A 261 1.00 14.88 -7.85
CA ASP A 261 0.55 16.27 -7.79
C ASP A 261 -0.54 16.38 -6.73
N GLY A 262 -0.41 17.38 -5.87
CA GLY A 262 -1.27 17.52 -4.70
C GLY A 262 -2.75 17.72 -5.02
N ASP A 263 -3.04 18.31 -6.17
CA ASP A 263 -4.41 18.49 -6.69
C ASP A 263 -5.12 17.15 -6.95
N SER A 264 -4.38 16.04 -7.05
CA SER A 264 -4.92 14.72 -7.37
C SER A 264 -5.73 14.10 -6.24
N ILE A 265 -5.57 14.60 -5.00
CA ILE A 265 -6.31 14.12 -3.84
C ILE A 265 -7.69 14.77 -3.75
N SER A 266 -7.82 15.98 -4.28
CA SER A 266 -9.09 16.71 -4.38
C SER A 266 -9.84 16.27 -5.63
N ILE A 267 -10.53 15.13 -5.55
CA ILE A 267 -11.31 14.63 -6.69
C ILE A 267 -12.53 15.51 -6.96
N CYS A 268 -12.73 15.88 -8.23
CA CYS A 268 -13.90 16.64 -8.66
C CYS A 268 -15.19 15.79 -8.78
N ARG A 269 -15.10 14.49 -8.51
CA ARG A 269 -16.19 13.51 -8.68
C ARG A 269 -16.12 12.45 -7.59
N PRO A 270 -17.26 11.96 -7.07
CA PRO A 270 -17.27 10.89 -6.10
C PRO A 270 -16.79 9.55 -6.70
N LEU A 271 -16.09 8.75 -5.89
CA LEU A 271 -15.77 7.35 -6.19
C LEU A 271 -16.85 6.39 -5.66
N PHE A 272 -17.82 6.90 -4.91
CA PHE A 272 -18.93 6.14 -4.33
C PHE A 272 -18.45 4.98 -3.46
N PHE A 273 -17.41 5.22 -2.65
CA PHE A 273 -17.00 4.24 -1.65
C PHE A 273 -18.09 4.02 -0.59
N PRO A 274 -18.18 2.80 -0.04
CA PRO A 274 -18.96 2.50 1.16
C PRO A 274 -18.73 3.53 2.27
N SER A 275 -19.79 3.94 2.97
CA SER A 275 -19.71 5.01 3.96
C SER A 275 -18.96 4.56 5.21
N ILE A 276 -18.17 5.48 5.79
CA ILE A 276 -17.52 5.25 7.09
C ILE A 276 -18.61 5.29 8.18
N THR A 277 -18.77 4.17 8.88
CA THR A 277 -19.73 4.01 9.98
C THR A 277 -19.11 4.25 11.35
N ASN A 278 -17.81 4.01 11.49
CA ASN A 278 -17.07 4.23 12.72
C ASN A 278 -15.58 4.46 12.43
N ILE A 279 -14.94 5.32 13.22
CA ILE A 279 -13.49 5.52 13.21
C ILE A 279 -12.97 5.26 14.61
N MET A 280 -11.95 4.41 14.73
CA MET A 280 -11.32 4.11 16.01
C MET A 280 -9.81 4.30 15.91
N THR A 281 -9.23 5.09 16.82
CA THR A 281 -7.80 5.36 16.87
C THR A 281 -7.18 4.82 18.15
N CYS A 282 -5.94 4.33 18.05
CA CYS A 282 -5.12 3.94 19.19
C CYS A 282 -3.67 4.44 18.96
N PRO A 283 -3.12 5.30 19.83
CA PRO A 283 -3.80 6.00 20.92
C PRO A 283 -4.94 6.91 20.38
N MET A 284 -5.81 7.42 21.26
CA MET A 284 -6.79 8.43 20.81
C MET A 284 -6.05 9.68 20.32
N ILE A 285 -6.49 10.18 19.17
CA ILE A 285 -5.87 11.28 18.41
C ILE A 285 -6.79 12.48 18.39
#